data_AF-A0A198UJK7-F1
#
_entry.id   AF-A0A198UJK7-F1
#
_cell.length_a   1.000
_cell.length_b   1.000
_cell.length_c   1.000
_cell.angle_alpha   90.00
_cell.angle_beta   90.00
_cell.angle_gamma   90.00
#
_symmetry.space_group_name_H-M   'P 1'
#
loop_
_entity.id
_entity.type
_entity.pdbx_description
1 polymer ?
#
loop_
_entity_poly.entity_id
_entity_poly.type
_entity_poly.pdbx_seq_one_letter_code
_entity_poly.pdbx_strand_id
1 'polypeptide(L)'
;MIELIVEKMPITLLLGVLSLIVMYGFGIVIGLYKVRHHRSLRDSVLTAVLAVLHALPVFMFAVLLLVLLAGSSGWQIFPIQGVVSPNFEQLSWIDKIKDLLWHLSLPVLAGSLGSIAGIAYLLPI
;
A
#
# COMPACT_ATOMS: atom_id res chain seq x y z
N MET A 1 10.09 -11.98 26.15
CA MET A 1 10.64 -11.28 24.96
C MET A 1 10.40 -12.08 23.69
N ILE A 2 10.73 -13.38 23.64
CA ILE A 2 10.45 -14.25 22.48
C ILE A 2 8.95 -14.40 22.16
N GLU A 3 8.07 -14.48 23.16
CA GLU A 3 6.62 -14.59 22.95
C GLU A 3 6.03 -13.41 22.17
N LEU A 4 6.44 -12.18 22.48
CA LEU A 4 5.98 -10.97 21.78
C LEU A 4 6.39 -10.96 20.30
N ILE A 5 7.60 -11.48 20.01
CA ILE A 5 8.11 -11.58 18.64
C ILE A 5 7.28 -12.58 17.85
N VAL A 6 7.01 -13.75 18.44
CA VAL A 6 6.21 -14.82 17.81
C VAL A 6 4.76 -14.36 17.57
N GLU A 7 4.18 -13.58 18.48
CA GLU A 7 2.81 -13.08 18.36
C GLU A 7 2.64 -12.05 17.22
N LYS A 8 3.66 -11.21 16.97
CA LYS A 8 3.63 -10.19 15.90
C LYS A 8 4.17 -10.67 14.55
N MET A 9 4.88 -11.79 14.55
CA MET A 9 5.44 -12.42 13.34
C MET A 9 4.38 -12.70 12.24
N PRO A 10 3.22 -13.33 12.52
CA PRO A 10 2.25 -13.67 11.47
C PRO A 10 1.64 -12.42 10.82
N ILE A 11 1.38 -11.37 11.59
CA ILE A 11 0.86 -10.10 11.06
C ILE A 11 1.89 -9.44 10.14
N THR A 12 3.16 -9.45 10.53
CA THR A 12 4.25 -8.89 9.72
C THR A 12 4.43 -9.67 8.41
N LEU A 13 4.36 -11.00 8.47
CA LEU A 13 4.42 -11.85 7.28
C LEU A 13 3.25 -11.59 6.34
N LEU A 14 2.03 -11.50 6.86
CA LEU A 14 0.84 -11.20 6.06
C LEU A 14 0.94 -9.83 5.38
N LEU A 15 1.37 -8.80 6.13
CA LEU A 15 1.63 -7.47 5.60
C LEU A 15 2.68 -7.51 4.47
N GLY A 16 3.78 -8.24 4.69
CA GLY A 16 4.83 -8.41 3.69
C GLY A 16 4.33 -9.09 2.42
N VAL A 17 3.64 -10.21 2.54
CA VAL A 17 3.09 -10.97 1.39
C VAL A 17 2.07 -10.14 0.61
N LEU A 18 1.14 -9.49 1.28
CA LEU A 18 0.15 -8.62 0.62
C LEU A 18 0.83 -7.45 -0.08
N SER A 19 1.82 -6.82 0.57
CA SER A 19 2.58 -5.72 -0.03
C SER A 19 3.33 -6.18 -1.27
N LEU A 20 3.93 -7.37 -1.25
CA LEU A 20 4.60 -7.94 -2.43
C LEU A 20 3.62 -8.16 -3.58
N ILE A 21 2.44 -8.75 -3.31
CA ILE A 21 1.43 -9.01 -4.32
C ILE A 21 0.96 -7.69 -4.96
N VAL A 22 0.64 -6.68 -4.16
CA VAL A 22 0.20 -5.37 -4.64
C VAL A 22 1.31 -4.70 -5.44
N MET A 23 2.52 -4.66 -4.89
CA MET A 23 3.67 -4.01 -5.52
C MET A 23 4.00 -4.61 -6.88
N TYR A 24 4.13 -5.94 -6.97
CA TYR A 24 4.42 -6.60 -8.23
C TYR A 24 3.24 -6.56 -9.20
N GLY A 25 2.01 -6.74 -8.70
CA GLY A 25 0.81 -6.70 -9.54
C GLY A 25 0.65 -5.36 -10.25
N PHE A 26 0.66 -4.26 -9.50
CA PHE A 26 0.56 -2.92 -10.09
C PHE A 26 1.81 -2.53 -10.88
N GLY A 27 3.01 -2.85 -10.37
CA GLY A 27 4.27 -2.55 -11.05
C GLY A 27 4.36 -3.18 -12.45
N ILE A 28 3.98 -4.45 -12.58
CA ILE A 28 3.98 -5.16 -13.85
C ILE A 28 2.95 -4.55 -14.82
N VAL A 29 1.73 -4.27 -14.37
CA VAL A 29 0.68 -3.66 -15.21
C VAL A 29 1.10 -2.30 -15.73
N ILE A 30 1.64 -1.44 -14.86
CA ILE A 30 2.11 -0.10 -15.23
C ILE A 30 3.30 -0.19 -16.20
N GLY A 31 4.27 -1.08 -15.93
CA GLY A 31 5.42 -1.30 -16.81
C GLY A 31 5.01 -1.75 -18.22
N LEU A 32 4.11 -2.73 -18.32
CA LEU A 32 3.57 -3.19 -19.60
C LEU A 32 2.80 -2.08 -20.34
N TYR A 33 2.06 -1.23 -19.62
CA TYR A 33 1.33 -0.12 -20.20
C TYR A 33 2.28 0.94 -20.80
N LYS A 34 3.38 1.26 -20.11
CA LYS A 34 4.41 2.19 -20.61
C LYS A 34 5.05 1.68 -21.91
N VAL A 35 5.36 0.39 -21.99
CA VAL A 35 5.95 -0.21 -23.21
C VAL A 35 5.03 -0.07 -24.42
N ARG A 36 3.71 -0.27 -24.24
CA ARG A 36 2.74 -0.15 -25.35
C ARG A 36 2.48 1.29 -25.81
N HIS A 37 2.71 2.28 -24.96
CA HIS A 37 2.41 3.69 -25.25
C HIS A 37 3.66 4.57 -25.34
N HIS A 38 4.82 3.93 -25.52
CA HIS A 38 6.13 4.53 -25.51
C HIS A 38 6.20 5.78 -26.42
N ARG A 39 6.75 6.88 -25.93
CA ARG A 39 6.84 8.20 -26.61
C ARG A 39 5.51 8.94 -26.87
N SER A 40 4.39 8.50 -26.30
CA SER A 40 3.14 9.28 -26.33
C SER A 40 3.10 10.33 -25.20
N LEU A 41 2.23 11.35 -25.32
CA LEU A 41 1.96 12.30 -24.23
C LEU A 41 1.53 11.59 -22.93
N ARG A 42 0.85 10.44 -23.04
CA ARG A 42 0.41 9.63 -21.90
C ARG A 42 1.59 9.03 -21.15
N ASP A 43 2.63 8.61 -21.87
CA ASP A 43 3.87 8.08 -21.30
C ASP A 43 4.68 9.17 -20.58
N SER A 44 4.72 10.39 -21.13
CA SER A 44 5.36 11.54 -20.46
C SER A 44 4.66 11.93 -19.16
N VAL A 45 3.33 11.98 -19.15
CA VAL A 45 2.55 12.27 -17.93
C VAL A 45 2.75 11.15 -16.89
N LEU A 46 2.66 9.88 -17.29
CA LEU A 46 2.87 8.75 -16.38
C LEU A 46 4.27 8.80 -15.76
N THR A 47 5.29 9.07 -16.58
CA THR A 47 6.68 9.15 -16.14
C THR A 47 6.92 10.32 -15.19
N ALA A 48 6.33 11.50 -15.44
CA ALA A 48 6.42 12.64 -14.54
C ALA A 48 5.75 12.34 -13.18
N VAL A 49 4.57 11.70 -13.18
CA VAL A 49 3.88 11.28 -11.95
C VAL A 49 4.74 10.29 -11.16
N LEU A 50 5.28 9.26 -11.82
CA LEU A 50 6.13 8.26 -11.17
C LEU A 50 7.41 8.89 -10.60
N ALA A 51 8.02 9.85 -11.30
CA ALA A 51 9.21 10.56 -10.81
C ALA A 51 8.93 11.38 -9.55
N VAL A 52 7.79 12.09 -9.49
CA VAL A 52 7.38 12.83 -8.28
C VAL A 52 7.11 11.88 -7.11
N LEU A 53 6.41 10.77 -7.38
CA LEU A 53 6.15 9.74 -6.36
C LEU A 53 7.44 9.11 -5.82
N HIS A 54 8.44 8.90 -6.69
CA HIS A 54 9.74 8.36 -6.30
C HIS A 54 10.60 9.34 -5.50
N ALA A 55 10.47 10.64 -5.77
CA ALA A 55 11.24 11.67 -5.07
C ALA A 55 10.86 11.80 -3.58
N LEU A 56 9.66 11.36 -3.21
CA LEU A 56 9.20 11.38 -1.82
C LEU A 56 9.64 10.10 -1.10
N PRO A 57 10.27 10.21 0.09
CA PRO A 57 10.55 9.05 0.92
C PRO A 57 9.27 8.27 1.21
N VAL A 58 9.33 6.93 1.13
CA VAL A 58 8.18 6.04 1.33
C VAL A 58 7.41 6.38 2.63
N PHE A 59 8.13 6.64 3.71
CA PHE A 59 7.52 7.00 4.99
C PHE A 59 6.74 8.33 4.93
N MET A 60 7.21 9.32 4.17
CA MET A 60 6.52 10.60 4.03
C MET A 60 5.21 10.41 3.28
N PHE A 61 5.23 9.59 2.23
CA PHE A 61 4.02 9.25 1.49
C PHE A 61 3.03 8.47 2.35
N ALA A 62 3.53 7.54 3.17
CA ALA A 62 2.73 6.80 4.13
C ALA A 62 2.06 7.72 5.17
N VAL A 63 2.80 8.67 5.74
CA VAL A 63 2.26 9.66 6.68
C VAL A 63 1.25 10.56 6.00
N LEU A 64 1.50 11.00 4.76
CA LEU A 64 0.57 11.84 4.01
C LEU A 64 -0.75 11.12 3.71
N LEU A 65 -0.69 9.86 3.28
CA LEU A 65 -1.88 9.01 3.10
C LEU A 65 -2.62 8.79 4.43
N LEU A 66 -1.88 8.56 5.52
CA LEU A 66 -2.46 8.38 6.85
C LEU A 66 -3.21 9.65 7.29
N VAL A 67 -2.63 10.83 7.15
CA VAL A 67 -3.29 12.10 7.52
C VAL A 67 -4.50 12.40 6.63
N LEU A 68 -4.41 12.15 5.31
CA LEU A 68 -5.50 12.46 4.38
C LEU A 68 -6.65 11.46 4.43
N LEU A 69 -6.37 10.18 4.61
CA LEU A 69 -7.37 9.12 4.50
C LEU A 69 -7.84 8.57 5.85
N ALA A 70 -7.01 8.67 6.90
CA ALA A 70 -7.35 8.26 8.25
C ALA A 70 -7.40 9.43 9.24
N GLY A 71 -6.65 10.50 9.04
CA GLY A 71 -6.61 11.65 9.94
C GLY A 71 -7.96 12.34 10.11
N SER A 72 -8.20 12.93 11.29
CA SER A 72 -9.47 13.61 11.60
C SER A 72 -9.76 14.82 10.71
N SER A 73 -8.71 15.43 10.11
CA SER A 73 -8.84 16.53 9.14
C SER A 73 -9.01 16.06 7.68
N GLY A 74 -8.96 14.76 7.44
CA GLY A 74 -9.02 14.14 6.12
C GLY A 74 -10.40 13.58 5.78
N TRP A 75 -10.45 12.63 4.84
CA TRP A 75 -11.68 12.00 4.36
C TRP A 75 -12.21 10.86 5.27
N GLN A 76 -11.45 10.48 6.32
CA GLN A 76 -11.85 9.47 7.34
C GLN A 76 -12.37 8.14 6.75
N ILE A 77 -11.79 7.70 5.64
CA ILE A 77 -12.19 6.48 4.93
C ILE A 77 -11.64 5.25 5.67
N PHE A 78 -10.47 5.38 6.31
CA PHE A 78 -9.79 4.28 6.97
C PHE A 78 -9.59 4.53 8.48
N PRO A 79 -9.63 3.45 9.28
CA PRO A 79 -9.39 3.53 10.72
C PRO A 79 -7.93 3.91 11.02
N ILE A 80 -7.74 4.77 12.01
CA ILE A 80 -6.42 5.34 12.38
C ILE A 80 -5.61 4.37 13.26
N GLN A 81 -6.30 3.44 13.92
CA GLN A 81 -5.76 2.62 15.01
C GLN A 81 -6.57 1.33 15.20
N GLY A 82 -5.88 0.25 15.53
CA GLY A 82 -6.44 -1.10 15.65
C GLY A 82 -6.26 -1.93 14.37
N VAL A 83 -5.94 -3.21 14.52
CA VAL A 83 -5.86 -4.19 13.40
C VAL A 83 -7.24 -4.81 13.13
N VAL A 84 -8.18 -4.63 14.06
CA VAL A 84 -9.52 -5.22 14.06
C VAL A 84 -10.51 -4.27 14.72
N SER A 85 -11.76 -4.30 14.26
CA SER A 85 -12.88 -3.58 14.88
C SER A 85 -13.15 -4.07 16.31
N PRO A 86 -13.66 -3.24 17.23
CA PRO A 86 -14.02 -3.67 18.59
C PRO A 86 -15.01 -4.84 18.64
N ASN A 87 -15.78 -5.04 17.56
CA ASN A 87 -16.75 -6.12 17.43
C ASN A 87 -16.23 -7.36 16.70
N PHE A 88 -14.90 -7.49 16.54
CA PHE A 88 -14.26 -8.57 15.78
C PHE A 88 -14.69 -9.96 16.25
N GLU A 89 -14.84 -10.18 17.54
CA GLU A 89 -15.22 -11.48 18.08
C GLU A 89 -16.64 -11.92 17.69
N GLN A 90 -17.53 -10.97 17.41
CA GLN A 90 -18.93 -11.21 17.04
C GLN A 90 -19.16 -11.32 15.53
N LEU A 91 -18.14 -11.02 14.72
CA LEU A 91 -18.23 -11.04 13.26
C LEU A 91 -18.11 -12.47 12.70
N SER A 92 -18.88 -12.75 11.64
CA SER A 92 -18.76 -13.99 10.86
C SER A 92 -17.34 -14.13 10.28
N TRP A 93 -16.89 -15.36 10.00
CA TRP A 93 -15.56 -15.62 9.44
C TRP A 93 -15.24 -14.81 8.18
N ILE A 94 -16.24 -14.58 7.32
CA ILE A 94 -16.10 -13.77 6.11
C ILE A 94 -15.96 -12.27 6.46
N ASP A 95 -16.75 -11.79 7.43
CA ASP A 95 -16.71 -10.40 7.83
C ASP A 95 -15.44 -10.05 8.61
N LYS A 96 -14.88 -11.01 9.35
CA LYS A 96 -13.53 -10.91 9.95
C LYS A 96 -12.45 -10.71 8.89
N ILE A 97 -12.50 -11.46 7.78
CA ILE A 97 -11.54 -11.29 6.68
C ILE A 97 -11.69 -9.91 6.03
N LYS A 98 -12.93 -9.46 5.79
CA LYS A 98 -13.18 -8.11 5.24
C LYS A 98 -12.70 -7.01 6.16
N ASP A 99 -13.00 -7.10 7.44
CA ASP A 99 -12.59 -6.13 8.46
C ASP A 99 -11.07 -6.05 8.54
N LEU A 100 -10.40 -7.21 8.56
CA LEU A 100 -8.94 -7.29 8.52
C LEU A 100 -8.35 -6.69 7.24
N LEU A 101 -8.90 -7.02 6.07
CA LEU A 101 -8.44 -6.45 4.80
C LEU A 101 -8.66 -4.93 4.74
N TRP A 102 -9.75 -4.42 5.30
CA TRP A 102 -10.04 -2.99 5.34
C TRP A 102 -9.03 -2.24 6.22
N HIS A 103 -8.69 -2.76 7.40
CA HIS A 103 -7.70 -2.17 8.30
C HIS A 103 -6.27 -2.27 7.74
N LEU A 104 -5.94 -3.36 7.04
CA LEU A 104 -4.62 -3.56 6.44
C LEU A 104 -4.45 -2.83 5.10
N SER A 105 -5.52 -2.42 4.45
CA SER A 105 -5.46 -1.80 3.12
C SER A 105 -4.64 -0.50 3.11
N LEU A 106 -4.84 0.39 4.08
CA LEU A 106 -4.11 1.66 4.16
C LEU A 106 -2.61 1.44 4.44
N PRO A 107 -2.18 0.62 5.43
CA PRO A 107 -0.78 0.26 5.62
C PRO A 107 -0.15 -0.41 4.40
N VAL A 108 -0.85 -1.34 3.74
CA VAL A 108 -0.36 -2.06 2.56
C VAL A 108 -0.21 -1.10 1.38
N LEU A 109 -1.18 -0.22 1.13
CA LEU A 109 -1.09 0.79 0.07
C LEU A 109 0.06 1.78 0.34
N ALA A 110 0.17 2.25 1.58
CA ALA A 110 1.22 3.16 2.00
C ALA A 110 2.62 2.55 1.81
N GLY A 111 2.84 1.29 2.22
CA GLY A 111 4.11 0.59 2.03
C GLY A 111 4.39 0.21 0.57
N SER A 112 3.35 -0.16 -0.17
CA SER A 112 3.48 -0.62 -1.56
C SER A 112 3.75 0.54 -2.52
N LEU A 113 3.08 1.68 -2.38
CA LEU A 113 3.24 2.84 -3.29
C LEU A 113 4.67 3.35 -3.32
N GLY A 114 5.32 3.46 -2.17
CA GLY A 114 6.72 3.89 -2.11
C GLY A 114 7.69 2.90 -2.75
N SER A 115 7.38 1.60 -2.66
CA SER A 115 8.20 0.55 -3.27
C SER A 115 7.97 0.41 -4.79
N ILE A 116 6.72 0.63 -5.26
CA ILE A 116 6.35 0.64 -6.67
C ILE A 116 7.09 1.75 -7.41
N ALA A 117 7.17 2.96 -6.84
CA ALA A 117 7.88 4.07 -7.46
C ALA A 117 9.38 3.76 -7.62
N GLY A 118 9.99 3.10 -6.62
CA GLY A 118 11.38 2.65 -6.68
C GLY A 118 11.63 1.62 -7.77
N ILE A 119 10.80 0.59 -7.83
CA ILE A 119 10.91 -0.48 -8.83
C ILE A 119 10.63 0.05 -10.25
N ALA A 120 9.61 0.90 -10.41
CA ALA A 120 9.25 1.47 -11.71
C ALA A 120 10.30 2.46 -12.25
N TYR A 121 11.07 3.11 -11.36
CA TYR A 121 12.18 3.98 -11.75
C TYR A 121 13.49 3.19 -12.00
N LEU A 122 13.78 2.19 -11.16
CA LEU A 122 14.99 1.38 -11.25
C LEU A 122 14.97 0.35 -12.37
N LEU A 123 13.80 -0.15 -12.79
CA LEU A 123 13.68 -1.01 -13.97
C LEU A 123 14.00 -0.16 -15.22
N PRO A 124 15.14 -0.40 -15.89
CA PRO A 124 15.45 0.29 -17.13
C PRO A 124 14.53 -0.30 -18.21
N ILE A 125 13.42 0.40 -18.48
CA ILE A 125 12.55 0.16 -19.62
C ILE A 125 12.33 1.50 -20.34
#